data_AF-A0A1M5SKU1-F1
#
_entry.id   AF-A0A1M5SKU1-F1
#
_cell.length_a   1.000
_cell.length_b   1.000
_cell.length_c   1.000
_cell.angle_alpha   90.00
_cell.angle_beta   90.00
_cell.angle_gamma   90.00
#
_symmetry.space_group_name_H-M   'P 1'
#
loop_
_entity.id
_entity.type
_entity.pdbx_description
1 polymer ?
#
loop_
_entity_poly.entity_id
_entity_poly.type
_entity_poly.pdbx_seq_one_letter_code
_entity_poly.pdbx_strand_id
1 'polypeptide(L)'
;MRATELISLAVKISRARDKARRNELAATCPPHLRDLLRSNLSLIRIGKQLKEARRIANQRKADYRHTYKFSLLPETLQNKPKTALRSTALGNCQAMRELIGGSK
;
A
#
# COMPACT_ATOMS: atom_id res chain seq x y z
N MET A 1 16.63 33.06 22.67
CA MET A 1 15.90 31.80 22.91
C MET A 1 16.87 30.80 23.53
N ARG A 2 16.51 30.19 24.65
CA ARG A 2 17.37 29.19 25.32
C ARG A 2 17.28 27.84 24.58
N ALA A 3 18.31 27.00 24.70
CA ALA A 3 18.33 25.69 24.05
C ALA A 3 17.14 24.80 24.46
N THR A 4 16.73 24.87 25.73
CA THR A 4 15.57 24.14 26.27
C THR A 4 14.25 24.55 25.62
N GLU A 5 14.07 25.85 25.36
CA GLU A 5 12.89 26.39 24.67
C GLU A 5 12.84 25.91 23.21
N LEU A 6 14.00 25.81 22.55
CA LEU A 6 14.11 25.35 21.18
C LEU A 6 13.78 23.86 21.05
N ILE A 7 14.25 23.04 22.00
CA ILE A 7 13.89 21.61 22.06
C ILE A 7 12.38 21.45 22.33
N SER A 8 11.83 22.21 23.29
CA SER A 8 10.40 22.20 23.58
C SER A 8 9.56 22.58 22.36
N LEU A 9 9.99 23.61 21.62
CA LEU A 9 9.36 24.05 20.38
C LEU A 9 9.44 22.97 19.29
N ALA A 10 10.61 22.33 19.10
CA ALA A 10 10.77 21.23 18.15
C ALA A 10 9.82 20.06 18.46
N VAL A 11 9.67 19.70 19.74
CA VAL A 11 8.73 18.66 20.18
C VAL A 11 7.29 19.05 19.88
N LYS A 12 6.88 20.29 20.14
CA LYS A 12 5.55 20.81 19.81
C LYS A 12 5.27 20.74 18.31
N ILE A 13 6.22 21.14 17.47
CA ILE A 13 6.09 21.08 16.01
C ILE A 13 6.02 19.63 15.52
N SER A 14 6.79 18.71 16.11
CA SER A 14 6.78 17.29 15.74
C SER A 14 5.44 16.61 16.07
N ARG A 15 4.76 17.06 17.13
CA ARG A 15 3.45 16.53 17.56
C ARG A 15 2.26 17.16 16.81
N ALA A 16 2.43 18.36 16.25
CA ALA A 16 1.37 19.04 15.51
C ALA A 16 1.07 18.31 14.18
N ARG A 17 -0.20 17.91 13.99
CA ARG A 17 -0.67 17.25 12.75
C ARG A 17 -0.74 18.26 11.59
N ASP A 18 -1.31 19.43 11.85
CA ASP A 18 -1.61 20.43 10.81
C ASP A 18 -0.36 21.16 10.30
N LYS A 19 -0.32 21.39 8.98
CA LYS A 19 0.78 22.10 8.33
C LYS A 19 0.82 23.59 8.74
N ALA A 20 -0.35 24.24 8.81
CA ALA A 20 -0.47 25.65 9.19
C ALA A 20 0.09 25.90 10.60
N ARG A 21 -0.39 25.13 11.58
CA ARG A 21 0.06 25.19 12.98
C ARG A 21 1.56 24.93 13.14
N ARG A 22 2.14 24.03 12.34
CA ARG A 22 3.60 23.80 12.32
C ARG A 22 4.37 25.01 11.79
N ASN A 23 3.85 25.70 10.78
CA ASN A 23 4.48 26.88 10.21
C ASN A 23 4.43 28.08 11.17
N GLU A 24 3.31 28.24 11.87
CA GLU A 24 3.14 29.24 12.95
C GLU A 24 4.12 28.99 14.09
N LEU A 25 4.19 27.75 14.60
CA LEU A 25 5.16 27.38 15.63
C LEU A 25 6.59 27.59 15.15
N ALA A 26 6.91 27.24 13.90
CA ALA A 26 8.24 27.50 13.33
C ALA A 26 8.52 28.99 13.13
N ALA A 27 7.52 29.87 13.12
CA ALA A 27 7.70 31.33 13.06
C ALA A 27 8.16 31.93 14.39
N THR A 28 7.91 31.24 15.51
CA THR A 28 8.41 31.66 16.83
C THR A 28 9.91 31.41 17.00
N CYS A 29 10.52 30.59 16.13
CA CYS A 29 11.96 30.32 16.15
C CYS A 29 12.74 31.46 15.47
N PRO A 30 13.91 31.87 16.01
CA PRO A 30 14.80 32.81 15.35
C PRO A 30 15.14 32.39 13.92
N PRO A 31 15.24 33.34 12.97
CA PRO A 31 15.43 33.03 11.55
C PRO A 31 16.68 32.19 11.26
N HIS A 32 17.78 32.46 11.96
CA HIS A 32 19.05 31.72 11.83
C HIS A 32 18.97 30.25 12.30
N LEU A 33 17.96 29.87 13.09
CA LEU A 33 17.75 28.49 13.57
C LEU A 33 16.58 27.80 12.86
N ARG A 34 15.80 28.55 12.06
CA ARG A 34 14.56 28.08 11.47
C ARG A 34 14.80 26.97 10.44
N ASP A 35 15.83 27.14 9.61
CA ASP A 35 16.17 26.15 8.58
C ASP A 35 16.75 24.89 9.20
N LEU A 36 17.61 25.01 10.22
CA LEU A 36 18.11 23.88 10.98
C LEU A 36 16.97 23.11 11.66
N LEU A 37 16.02 23.82 12.29
CA LEU A 37 14.83 23.22 12.91
C LEU A 37 13.98 22.48 11.88
N ARG A 38 13.71 23.09 10.71
CA ARG A 38 12.93 22.48 9.62
C ARG A 38 13.59 21.21 9.09
N SER A 39 14.90 21.25 8.83
CA SER A 39 15.68 20.11 8.35
C SER A 39 15.64 18.95 9.34
N ASN A 40 15.88 19.21 10.62
CA ASN A 40 15.81 18.19 11.67
C ASN A 40 14.41 17.58 11.82
N LEU A 41 13.36 18.41 11.77
CA LEU A 41 11.98 17.93 11.84
C LEU A 41 11.59 17.08 10.61
N SER A 42 12.11 17.41 9.43
CA SER A 42 11.93 16.62 8.22
C SER A 42 12.57 15.24 8.36
N LEU A 43 13.81 15.18 8.82
CA LEU A 43 14.53 13.93 9.07
C LEU A 43 13.79 13.02 10.08
N ILE A 44 13.27 13.60 11.17
CA ILE A 44 12.48 12.85 12.15
C ILE A 44 11.21 12.26 11.51
N ARG A 45 10.53 13.02 10.64
CA ARG A 45 9.32 12.53 9.96
C ARG A 45 9.64 11.40 8.98
N ILE A 46 10.69 11.57 8.16
CA ILE A 46 11.15 10.52 7.22
C ILE A 46 11.53 9.26 8.00
N GLY A 47 12.26 9.40 9.13
CA GLY A 47 12.61 8.27 9.98
C GLY A 47 11.39 7.52 10.54
N LYS A 48 10.33 8.24 10.93
CA LYS A 48 9.06 7.63 11.37
C LYS A 48 8.37 6.88 10.22
N GLN A 49 8.27 7.51 9.05
CA GLN A 49 7.67 6.89 7.87
C GLN A 49 8.43 5.63 7.42
N LEU A 50 9.77 5.66 7.45
CA LEU A 50 10.60 4.50 7.12
C LEU A 50 10.41 3.35 8.13
N LYS A 51 10.32 3.66 9.43
CA LYS A 51 10.02 2.63 10.46
C LYS A 51 8.64 2.01 10.25
N GLU A 52 7.64 2.82 9.92
CA GLU A 52 6.28 2.36 9.64
C GLU A 52 6.21 1.52 8.37
N ALA A 53 6.86 1.97 7.29
CA ALA A 53 6.96 1.21 6.04
C ALA A 53 7.65 -0.15 6.24
N ARG A 54 8.73 -0.21 7.04
CA ARG A 54 9.39 -1.46 7.41
C ARG A 54 8.46 -2.37 8.24
N ARG A 55 7.69 -1.82 9.18
CA ARG A 55 6.71 -2.60 9.96
C ARG A 55 5.64 -3.21 9.05
N ILE A 56 5.07 -2.44 8.13
CA ILE A 56 4.08 -2.92 7.16
C ILE A 56 4.69 -4.00 6.25
N ALA A 57 5.90 -3.80 5.75
CA ALA A 57 6.58 -4.79 4.91
C ALA A 57 6.82 -6.12 5.64
N ASN A 58 7.20 -6.08 6.92
CA ASN A 58 7.38 -7.27 7.73
C ASN A 58 6.05 -7.97 8.06
N GLN A 59 4.98 -7.22 8.31
CA GLN A 59 3.63 -7.79 8.48
C GLN A 59 3.15 -8.50 7.21
N ARG A 60 3.27 -7.85 6.04
CA ARG A 60 2.89 -8.45 4.75
C ARG A 60 3.63 -9.75 4.47
N LYS A 61 4.92 -9.87 4.82
CA LYS A 61 5.68 -11.12 4.68
C LYS A 61 5.14 -12.25 5.57
N ALA A 62 4.56 -11.93 6.73
CA ALA A 62 3.89 -12.91 7.58
C ALA A 62 2.57 -13.39 6.94
N ASP A 63 1.80 -12.48 6.34
CA ASP A 63 0.53 -12.81 5.68
C ASP A 63 0.72 -13.71 4.44
N TYR A 64 1.84 -13.58 3.70
CA TYR A 64 2.18 -14.46 2.58
C TYR A 64 2.40 -15.93 2.97
N ARG A 65 2.62 -16.24 4.26
CA ARG A 65 2.68 -17.65 4.73
C ARG A 65 1.31 -18.32 4.81
N HIS A 66 0.23 -17.56 4.71
CA HIS A 66 -1.16 -18.05 4.74
C HIS A 66 -1.87 -18.00 3.38
N THR A 67 -1.18 -17.59 2.31
CA THR A 67 -1.69 -17.71 0.94
C THR A 67 -1.78 -19.20 0.57
N TYR A 68 -3.00 -19.72 0.64
CA TYR A 68 -3.54 -20.93 0.02
C TYR A 68 -2.50 -21.83 -0.65
N LYS A 69 -2.05 -22.87 0.05
CA LYS A 69 -1.43 -24.02 -0.62
C LYS A 69 -2.54 -24.68 -1.43
N PHE A 70 -2.48 -24.62 -2.75
CA PHE A 70 -3.23 -25.55 -3.60
C PHE A 70 -2.78 -26.96 -3.20
N SER A 71 -3.55 -27.60 -2.33
CA SER A 71 -3.42 -29.04 -2.12
C SER A 71 -3.70 -29.70 -3.46
N LEU A 72 -2.83 -30.65 -3.84
CA LEU A 72 -3.04 -31.50 -5.01
C LEU A 72 -4.48 -32.01 -5.01
N LEU A 73 -5.12 -32.03 -6.18
CA LEU A 73 -6.49 -32.52 -6.32
C LEU A 73 -6.58 -33.89 -5.62
N PRO A 74 -7.58 -34.11 -4.74
CA PRO A 74 -7.77 -35.39 -4.09
C PRO A 74 -7.73 -36.51 -5.13
N GLU A 75 -6.98 -37.58 -4.88
CA GLU A 75 -6.82 -38.71 -5.83
C GLU A 75 -8.15 -39.31 -6.28
N THR A 76 -9.19 -39.14 -5.46
CA THR A 76 -10.58 -39.53 -5.77
C THR A 76 -11.18 -38.81 -6.98
N LEU A 77 -10.61 -37.67 -7.41
CA LEU A 77 -11.08 -36.88 -8.55
C LEU A 77 -10.25 -37.07 -9.82
N GLN A 78 -9.12 -37.78 -9.78
CA GLN A 78 -8.30 -38.03 -10.99
C GLN A 78 -8.97 -39.01 -11.97
N ASN A 79 -9.87 -39.86 -11.47
CA ASN A 79 -10.54 -40.90 -12.24
C ASN A 79 -11.96 -40.51 -12.68
N LYS A 80 -12.25 -39.22 -12.90
CA LYS A 80 -13.51 -38.85 -13.56
C LYS A 80 -13.35 -39.06 -15.07
N PRO A 81 -14.30 -39.72 -15.75
CA PRO A 81 -14.28 -39.80 -17.19
C PRO A 81 -14.29 -38.38 -17.75
N LYS A 82 -13.38 -38.10 -18.68
CA LYS A 82 -13.41 -36.90 -19.52
C LYS A 82 -14.83 -36.81 -20.08
N THR A 83 -15.66 -35.91 -19.56
CA THR A 83 -16.90 -35.51 -20.22
C THR A 83 -16.48 -34.85 -21.52
N ALA A 84 -16.34 -35.66 -22.57
CA ALA A 84 -16.30 -35.17 -23.93
C ALA A 84 -17.66 -34.50 -24.14
N LEU A 85 -17.67 -33.16 -24.09
CA LEU A 85 -18.83 -32.39 -24.52
C LEU A 85 -19.17 -32.89 -25.93
N ARG A 86 -20.33 -33.52 -26.08
CA ARG A 86 -20.82 -33.95 -27.40
C ARG A 86 -20.81 -32.71 -28.29
N SER A 87 -20.15 -32.83 -29.43
CA SER A 87 -19.90 -31.76 -30.41
C SER A 87 -21.18 -31.06 -30.88
N THR A 88 -22.36 -31.59 -30.59
CA THR A 88 -23.65 -30.96 -30.84
C THR A 88 -23.84 -29.61 -30.12
N ALA A 89 -23.11 -29.34 -29.03
CA ALA A 89 -23.15 -28.03 -28.38
C ALA A 89 -22.34 -26.93 -29.11
N LEU A 90 -21.49 -27.30 -30.10
CA LEU A 90 -20.67 -26.33 -30.85
C LEU A 90 -21.43 -25.68 -32.02
N GLY A 91 -22.62 -26.18 -32.39
CA GLY A 91 -23.46 -25.55 -33.42
C GLY A 91 -23.92 -24.13 -33.05
N ASN A 92 -24.13 -23.86 -31.76
CA ASN A 92 -24.54 -22.54 -31.28
C ASN A 92 -23.38 -21.51 -31.23
N CYS A 93 -22.12 -21.96 -31.25
CA CYS A 93 -20.98 -21.05 -31.22
C CYS A 93 -20.69 -20.39 -32.58
N GLN A 94 -21.20 -20.96 -33.68
CA GLN A 94 -21.05 -20.40 -35.02
C GLN A 94 -22.08 -19.30 -35.25
N ALA A 95 -23.34 -19.53 -34.86
CA ALA A 95 -24.41 -18.53 -34.87
C ALA A 95 -24.10 -17.32 -33.97
N MET A 96 -23.49 -17.52 -32.79
CA MET A 96 -23.03 -16.39 -31.96
C MET A 96 -21.87 -15.61 -32.60
N ARG A 97 -21.04 -16.25 -33.42
CA ARG A 97 -19.91 -15.58 -34.09
C ARG A 97 -20.39 -14.67 -35.21
N GLU A 98 -21.44 -15.05 -35.93
CA GLU A 98 -22.10 -14.23 -36.95
C GLU A 98 -22.90 -13.07 -36.35
N LEU A 99 -23.51 -13.26 -35.17
CA LEU A 99 -24.19 -12.18 -34.44
C LEU A 99 -23.24 -11.13 -33.84
N ILE A 100 -22.02 -11.53 -33.46
CA ILE A 100 -21.02 -10.64 -32.85
C ILE A 100 -20.08 -10.02 -33.90
N GLY A 101 -19.80 -10.74 -34.99
CA GLY A 101 -19.02 -10.26 -36.12
C GLY A 101 -19.88 -9.38 -37.03
N GLY A 102 -20.08 -8.13 -36.61
CA GLY A 102 -20.90 -7.14 -37.32
C GLY A 102 -20.71 -7.15 -38.84
N SER A 103 -21.85 -6.98 -39.52
CA SER A 103 -22.03 -6.75 -40.96
C SER A 103 -20.85 -6.00 -41.58
N LYS A 104 -20.22 -6.61 -42.57
CA LYS A 104 -19.51 -5.89 -43.63
C LYS A 104 -20.36 -5.89 -44.88
#